data_AF-A0A938NNV8-F1
#
_entry.id   AF-A0A938NNV8-F1
#
_cell.length_a   1.000
_cell.length_b   1.000
_cell.length_c   1.000
_cell.angle_alpha   90.00
_cell.angle_beta   90.00
_cell.angle_gamma   90.00
#
_symmetry.space_group_name_H-M   'P 1'
#
loop_
_entity.id
_entity.type
_entity.pdbx_description
1 polymer ?
#
loop_
_entity_poly.entity_id
_entity_poly.type
_entity_poly.pdbx_seq_one_letter_code
_entity_poly.pdbx_strand_id
1 'polypeptide(L)'
;MRLDETAKTAKKMGLDGFTTSLLVSPYQKFDKVITVGREIEKKYSIPFYVEDFRPGWKDGLSISRELGLYRQKYCGCIYSEMERYQIKNPRLGDQRLRD
;
A
#
# COMPACT_ATOMS: atom_id res chain seq x y z
N MET A 1 11.12 -11.38 0.46
CA MET A 1 10.21 -10.22 0.35
C MET A 1 8.93 -10.51 1.12
N ARG A 2 8.24 -9.53 1.74
CA ARG A 2 7.05 -9.80 2.57
C ARG A 2 5.94 -10.58 1.84
N LEU A 3 5.65 -10.20 0.59
CA LEU A 3 4.62 -10.87 -0.22
C LEU A 3 4.93 -12.34 -0.54
N ASP A 4 6.22 -12.68 -0.64
CA ASP A 4 6.71 -14.05 -0.88
C ASP A 4 6.43 -14.96 0.33
N GLU A 5 6.71 -14.47 1.55
CA GLU A 5 6.38 -15.17 2.79
C GLU A 5 4.87 -15.28 2.99
N THR A 6 4.08 -14.27 2.60
CA THR A 6 2.61 -14.34 2.60
C THR A 6 2.10 -15.49 1.74
N ALA A 7 2.57 -15.62 0.49
CA ALA A 7 2.17 -16.71 -0.40
C ALA A 7 2.58 -18.08 0.14
N LYS A 8 3.82 -18.22 0.62
CA LYS A 8 4.32 -19.45 1.24
C LYS A 8 3.48 -19.87 2.44
N THR A 9 3.09 -18.92 3.28
CA THR A 9 2.26 -19.15 4.46
C THR A 9 0.84 -19.56 4.07
N ALA A 10 0.23 -18.84 3.13
CA ALA A 10 -1.10 -19.14 2.63
C ALA A 10 -1.16 -20.55 2.01
N LYS A 11 -0.13 -20.95 1.25
CA LYS A 11 -0.02 -22.32 0.71
C LYS A 11 0.10 -23.37 1.81
N LYS A 12 0.95 -23.13 2.81
CA LYS A 12 1.12 -24.05 3.96
C LYS A 12 -0.18 -24.22 4.74
N MET A 13 -0.99 -23.18 4.85
CA MET A 13 -2.26 -23.17 5.55
C MET A 13 -3.43 -23.71 4.72
N GLY A 14 -3.23 -24.00 3.43
CA GLY A 14 -4.30 -24.48 2.55
C GLY A 14 -5.35 -23.42 2.22
N LEU A 15 -4.97 -22.13 2.18
CA LEU A 15 -5.88 -21.04 1.83
C LEU A 15 -6.08 -20.95 0.31
N ASP A 16 -7.19 -20.32 -0.10
CA ASP A 16 -7.59 -20.18 -1.50
C ASP A 16 -6.72 -19.22 -2.32
N GLY A 17 -6.00 -18.31 -1.64
CA GLY A 17 -5.20 -17.30 -2.30
C GLY A 17 -4.47 -16.38 -1.33
N PHE A 18 -3.74 -15.43 -1.89
CA PHE A 18 -3.09 -14.35 -1.15
C PHE A 18 -3.23 -13.02 -1.90
N THR A 19 -3.08 -11.90 -1.20
CA THR A 19 -3.11 -10.56 -1.80
C THR A 19 -2.20 -9.60 -1.04
N THR A 20 -2.22 -8.32 -1.40
CA THR A 20 -1.46 -7.26 -0.74
C THR A 20 -2.28 -5.98 -0.59
N SER A 21 -2.13 -5.33 0.56
CA SER A 21 -2.70 -4.01 0.80
C SER A 21 -2.12 -2.91 -0.09
N LEU A 22 -1.03 -3.17 -0.82
CA LEU A 22 -0.48 -2.19 -1.77
C LEU A 22 -1.45 -1.86 -2.91
N LEU A 23 -2.44 -2.71 -3.19
CA LEU A 23 -3.45 -2.52 -4.24
C LEU A 23 -4.44 -1.36 -3.95
N VAL A 24 -4.50 -0.85 -2.72
CA VAL A 24 -5.38 0.29 -2.36
C VAL A 24 -4.73 1.65 -2.60
N SER A 25 -3.40 1.72 -2.69
CA SER A 25 -2.70 3.00 -2.70
C SER A 25 -2.61 3.58 -4.11
N PRO A 26 -3.09 4.83 -4.34
CA PRO A 26 -2.98 5.48 -5.64
C PRO A 26 -1.53 5.87 -6.00
N TYR A 27 -0.61 5.84 -5.02
CA TYR A 27 0.79 6.24 -5.20
C TYR A 27 1.70 5.07 -5.58
N GLN A 28 1.20 3.83 -5.56
CA GLN A 28 1.98 2.65 -5.90
C GLN A 28 1.98 2.39 -7.41
N LYS A 29 3.03 1.74 -7.90
CA LYS A 29 3.11 1.26 -9.29
C LYS A 29 2.27 -0.01 -9.44
N PHE A 30 0.97 0.17 -9.63
CA PHE A 30 -0.04 -0.91 -9.63
C PHE A 30 0.36 -2.10 -10.53
N ASP A 31 0.73 -1.84 -11.78
CA ASP A 31 1.12 -2.89 -12.73
C ASP A 31 2.34 -3.68 -12.25
N LYS A 32 3.31 -3.01 -11.61
CA LYS A 32 4.49 -3.69 -11.06
C LYS A 32 4.12 -4.59 -9.88
N VAL A 33 3.18 -4.16 -9.04
CA VAL A 33 2.68 -4.97 -7.93
C VAL A 33 1.98 -6.23 -8.47
N ILE A 34 1.17 -6.08 -9.53
CA ILE A 34 0.52 -7.22 -10.19
C ILE A 34 1.56 -8.17 -10.77
N THR A 35 2.53 -7.68 -11.55
CA THR A 35 3.57 -8.53 -12.16
C THR A 35 4.28 -9.36 -11.10
N VAL A 36 4.75 -8.72 -10.02
CA VAL A 36 5.43 -9.41 -8.91
C VAL A 36 4.51 -10.42 -8.21
N GLY A 37 3.24 -10.08 -7.99
CA GLY A 37 2.28 -11.01 -7.39
C GLY A 37 2.00 -12.24 -8.26
N ARG A 38 1.91 -12.07 -9.58
CA ARG A 38 1.73 -13.17 -10.55
C ARG A 38 2.97 -14.06 -10.67
N GLU A 39 4.16 -13.50 -10.55
CA GLU A 39 5.40 -14.29 -10.45
C GLU A 39 5.40 -15.18 -9.20
N ILE A 40 4.97 -14.64 -8.06
CA ILE A 40 4.87 -15.38 -6.79
C ILE A 40 3.77 -16.45 -6.85
N GLU A 41 2.61 -16.15 -7.44
CA GLU A 41 1.53 -17.12 -7.68
C GLU A 41 2.06 -18.37 -8.38
N LYS A 42 2.81 -18.18 -9.48
CA LYS A 42 3.43 -19.27 -10.24
C LYS A 42 4.46 -20.03 -9.41
N LYS A 43 5.27 -19.31 -8.62
CA LYS A 43 6.33 -19.90 -7.78
C LYS A 43 5.78 -20.83 -6.68
N TYR A 44 4.66 -20.48 -6.06
CA TYR A 44 4.10 -21.23 -4.93
C TYR A 44 2.81 -22.01 -5.26
N SER A 45 2.34 -21.92 -6.50
CA SER A 45 1.10 -22.54 -6.97
C SER A 45 -0.09 -22.25 -6.03
N ILE A 46 -0.28 -20.96 -5.73
CA ILE A 46 -1.40 -20.42 -4.96
C ILE A 46 -1.87 -19.11 -5.62
N PRO A 47 -3.18 -18.91 -5.88
CA PRO A 47 -3.69 -17.72 -6.57
C PRO A 47 -3.32 -16.39 -5.90
N PHE A 48 -2.86 -15.43 -6.69
CA PHE A 48 -2.76 -14.03 -6.28
C PHE A 48 -4.06 -13.30 -6.62
N TYR A 49 -4.80 -12.88 -5.60
CA TYR A 49 -6.03 -12.12 -5.75
C TYR A 49 -5.71 -10.66 -6.08
N VAL A 50 -6.17 -10.22 -7.24
CA VAL A 50 -5.99 -8.86 -7.76
C VAL A 50 -7.33 -8.18 -7.84
N GLU A 51 -7.44 -7.04 -7.17
CA GLU A 51 -8.57 -6.13 -7.26
C GLU A 51 -8.05 -4.70 -7.19
N ASP A 52 -8.64 -3.81 -7.98
CA ASP A 52 -8.34 -2.39 -7.92
C ASP A 52 -9.12 -1.74 -6.77
N PHE A 53 -8.47 -1.63 -5.61
CA PHE A 53 -9.06 -1.01 -4.42
C PHE A 53 -8.88 0.51 -4.39
N ARG A 54 -8.22 1.13 -5.37
CA ARG A 54 -7.96 2.58 -5.42
C ARG A 54 -9.23 3.43 -5.41
N PRO A 55 -10.38 3.03 -6.01
CA PRO A 55 -11.63 3.78 -5.91
C PRO A 55 -12.06 4.03 -4.46
N GLY A 56 -11.87 3.05 -3.56
CA GLY A 56 -12.21 3.16 -2.15
C GLY A 56 -11.22 3.96 -1.30
N TRP A 57 -10.09 4.42 -1.87
CA TRP A 57 -9.05 5.12 -1.11
C TRP A 57 -9.59 6.38 -0.44
N LYS A 58 -10.35 7.23 -1.15
CA LYS A 58 -10.88 8.48 -0.62
C LYS A 58 -11.88 8.25 0.52
N ASP A 59 -12.73 7.26 0.39
CA ASP A 59 -13.73 6.92 1.41
C ASP A 59 -13.03 6.38 2.67
N GLY A 60 -12.02 5.53 2.50
CA GLY A 60 -11.17 5.08 3.61
C GLY A 60 -10.47 6.24 4.34
N LEU A 61 -10.08 7.29 3.61
CA LEU A 61 -9.56 8.52 4.24
C LEU A 61 -10.63 9.23 5.07
N SER A 62 -11.87 9.36 4.59
CA SER A 62 -12.97 9.99 5.33
C SER A 62 -13.28 9.22 6.61
N ILE A 63 -13.53 7.92 6.47
CA ILE A 63 -13.86 7.01 7.59
C ILE A 63 -12.76 7.07 8.66
N SER A 64 -11.48 7.01 8.27
CA SER A 64 -10.39 7.08 9.25
C SER A 64 -10.33 8.41 10.03
N ARG A 65 -10.78 9.52 9.44
CA ARG A 65 -10.86 10.83 10.12
C ARG A 65 -12.05 10.87 11.06
N GLU A 66 -13.21 10.40 10.60
CA GLU A 66 -14.43 10.31 11.40
C GLU A 66 -14.25 9.44 12.65
N LEU A 67 -13.52 8.32 12.50
CA LEU A 67 -13.18 7.43 13.61
C LEU A 67 -12.04 7.95 14.51
N GLY A 68 -11.43 9.09 14.20
CA GLY A 68 -10.31 9.65 14.97
C GLY A 68 -9.06 8.77 14.97
N LEU A 69 -8.86 7.93 13.94
CA LEU A 69 -7.71 7.02 13.88
C LEU A 69 -6.40 7.79 13.74
N TYR A 70 -5.36 7.29 14.42
CA TYR A 70 -4.02 7.82 14.24
C TYR A 70 -3.55 7.61 12.79
N ARG A 71 -3.14 8.70 12.13
CA ARG A 71 -2.68 8.71 10.75
C ARG A 71 -1.21 9.05 10.68
N GLN A 72 -0.38 8.01 10.54
CA GLN A 72 1.06 8.11 10.50
C GLN A 72 1.53 8.96 9.31
N LYS A 73 2.27 10.05 9.59
CA LYS A 73 2.80 11.00 8.58
C LYS A 73 4.25 10.74 8.18
N TYR A 74 4.90 9.72 8.72
CA TYR A 74 6.32 9.42 8.53
C TYR A 74 6.52 7.90 8.58
N CYS A 75 7.41 7.31 7.79
CA CYS A 75 7.55 5.86 7.73
C CYS A 75 8.44 5.26 8.84
N GLY A 76 8.96 6.11 9.74
CA GLY A 76 9.84 5.72 10.84
C GLY A 76 11.33 5.80 10.52
N CYS A 77 11.70 6.20 9.30
CA CYS A 77 13.10 6.53 8.98
C CYS A 77 13.40 8.01 9.29
N ILE A 78 14.67 8.31 9.57
CA ILE A 78 15.15 9.66 9.90
C ILE A 78 14.76 10.70 8.84
N TYR A 79 14.77 10.31 7.56
CA TYR A 79 14.38 11.20 6.46
C TYR A 79 12.89 11.59 6.56
N SER A 80 12.01 10.61 6.74
CA SER A 80 10.57 10.88 6.89
C SER A 80 10.23 11.65 8.16
N GLU A 81 11.03 11.48 9.22
CA GLU A 81 10.91 12.25 10.45
C GLU A 81 11.30 13.71 10.23
N MET A 82 12.44 13.95 9.56
CA MET A 82 12.85 15.30 9.15
C MET A 82 11.79 15.96 8.27
N GLU A 83 11.27 15.28 7.27
CA GLU A 83 10.19 15.79 6.40
C GLU A 83 8.90 16.13 7.17
N ARG A 84 8.58 15.36 8.21
CA ARG A 84 7.41 15.59 9.06
C ARG A 84 7.51 16.91 9.85
N TYR A 85 8.71 17.28 10.32
CA TYR A 85 8.94 18.47 11.12
C TYR A 85 9.38 19.70 10.31
N GLN A 86 9.88 19.49 9.09
CA GLN A 86 10.15 20.58 8.15
C GLN A 86 8.82 21.18 7.68
N ILE A 87 8.37 22.22 8.39
CA ILE A 87 7.23 23.06 8.01
C ILE A 87 7.51 23.59 6.59
N LYS A 88 6.84 23.04 5.58
CA LYS A 88 6.79 23.67 4.26
C LYS A 88 6.02 24.97 4.41
N ASN A 89 6.69 26.08 4.11
CA ASN A 89 6.09 27.39 3.92
C ASN A 89 4.76 27.22 3.14
N PRO A 90 3.59 27.62 3.67
CA PRO A 90 2.28 27.31 3.08
C PRO A 90 2.06 27.84 1.66
N ARG A 91 2.98 28.68 1.15
CA ARG A 91 3.01 29.13 -0.26
C ARG A 91 3.60 28.10 -1.23
N LEU A 92 4.32 27.09 -0.73
CA LEU A 92 4.87 25.97 -1.47
C LEU A 92 4.07 24.70 -1.13
N GLY A 93 2.76 24.75 -1.41
CA GLY A 93 1.92 23.55 -1.37
C GLY A 93 2.52 22.44 -2.24
N ASP A 94 2.28 21.19 -1.85
CA ASP A 94 2.83 19.98 -2.47
C ASP A 94 2.74 20.06 -4.02
N GLN A 95 3.87 20.34 -4.67
CA GLN A 95 3.95 20.48 -6.12
C GLN A 95 3.62 19.17 -6.85
N ARG A 96 3.59 18.03 -6.14
CA ARG A 96 3.21 16.71 -6.69
C ARG A 96 1.70 16.48 -6.80
N LEU A 97 0.87 17.44 -6.37
CA LEU A 97 -0.58 17.42 -6.50
C LEU A 97 -1.09 18.37 -7.60
N ARG A 98 -0.20 18.87 -8.48
CA ARG A 98 -0.53 19.83 -9.55
C ARG A 98 -0.39 19.26 -10.98
N ASP A 99 -0.06 17.98 -11.13
CA ASP A 99 -0.04 17.28 -12.41
C ASP A 99 -1.02 16.10 -12.39
#